data_AF-A0A5K1GR59-F1
#
_entry.id   AF-A0A5K1GR59-F1
#
_cell.length_a   1.000
_cell.length_b   1.000
_cell.length_c   1.000
_cell.angle_alpha   90.00
_cell.angle_beta   90.00
_cell.angle_gamma   90.00
#
_symmetry.space_group_name_H-M   'P 1'
#
loop_
_entity.id
_entity.type
_entity.pdbx_description
1 polymer ?
#
loop_
_entity_poly.entity_id
_entity_poly.type
_entity_poly.pdbx_seq_one_letter_code
_entity_poly.pdbx_strand_id
1 'polypeptide(L)' 'KTGPEDVIVKVIYCGICHTDLHQVRNDFNASKYPMVPG' A
#
# COMPACT_ATOMS: atom_id res chain seq x y z
N LYS A 1 -6.00 -19.44 2.16
CA LYS A 1 -5.00 -20.42 1.67
C LYS A 1 -4.30 -19.77 0.50
N THR A 2 -2.97 -19.81 0.44
CA THR A 2 -2.20 -19.28 -0.69
C THR A 2 -2.32 -20.21 -1.90
N GLY A 3 -2.41 -19.62 -3.09
CA GLY A 3 -2.37 -20.32 -4.37
C GLY A 3 -0.97 -20.80 -4.74
N PRO A 4 -0.82 -21.52 -5.87
CA PRO A 4 0.45 -22.10 -6.29
C PRO A 4 1.58 -21.09 -6.49
N GLU A 5 1.25 -19.86 -6.88
CA GLU A 5 2.22 -18.80 -7.21
C GLU A 5 2.30 -17.69 -6.14
N ASP A 6 1.58 -17.83 -5.02
CA ASP A 6 1.54 -16.80 -3.98
C ASP A 6 2.75 -16.92 -3.02
N VAL A 7 3.38 -15.79 -2.70
CA VAL A 7 4.44 -15.72 -1.69
C VAL A 7 3.95 -14.95 -0.46
N ILE A 8 4.10 -15.53 0.73
CA ILE A 8 3.79 -14.87 2.00
C ILE A 8 5.06 -14.20 2.54
N VAL A 9 5.01 -12.88 2.71
CA VAL A 9 6.11 -12.11 3.30
C VAL A 9 5.67 -11.54 4.64
N LYS A 10 6.51 -11.73 5.67
CA LYS A 10 6.38 -11.01 6.94
C LYS A 10 7.14 -9.69 6.84
N VAL A 11 6.41 -8.59 6.68
CA VAL A 11 6.98 -7.24 6.66
C VAL A 11 7.43 -6.88 8.08
N ILE A 12 8.73 -6.59 8.27
CA ILE A 12 9.29 -6.17 9.56
C ILE A 12 9.46 -4.64 9.62
N TYR A 13 9.73 -4.04 8.46
CA TYR A 13 9.90 -2.59 8.29
C TYR A 13 9.29 -2.17 6.95
N CYS A 14 8.78 -0.95 6.89
CA CYS A 14 8.23 -0.32 5.68
C CYS A 14 8.70 1.14 5.67
N GLY A 15 9.29 1.57 4.55
CA GLY A 15 9.68 2.96 4.36
C GLY A 15 8.47 3.80 3.98
N ILE A 16 8.58 5.12 4.13
CA ILE A 16 7.54 6.05 3.68
C ILE A 16 8.07 6.83 2.49
N CYS A 17 7.33 6.79 1.39
CA CYS A 17 7.60 7.55 0.18
C CYS A 17 6.69 8.79 0.13
N HIS A 18 7.07 9.79 -0.67
CA HIS A 18 6.21 10.96 -0.92
C HIS A 18 4.91 10.58 -1.65
N THR A 19 4.94 9.52 -2.46
CA THR A 19 3.75 8.99 -3.14
C THR A 19 2.69 8.52 -2.15
N ASP A 20 3.07 8.05 -0.96
CA ASP A 20 2.12 7.65 0.08
C ASP A 20 1.30 8.85 0.55
N LEU A 21 1.94 10.01 0.70
CA LEU A 21 1.26 11.25 1.06
C LEU A 21 0.30 11.71 -0.04
N HIS A 22 0.74 11.67 -1.30
CA HIS A 22 -0.12 12.01 -2.43
C HIS A 22 -1.37 11.12 -2.50
N GLN A 23 -1.21 9.82 -2.26
CA GLN A 23 -2.33 8.88 -2.21
C GLN A 23 -3.26 9.15 -1.02
N VAL A 24 -2.72 9.36 0.20
CA VAL A 24 -3.56 9.64 1.38
C VAL A 24 -4.35 10.94 1.22
N ARG A 25 -3.74 11.97 0.64
CA ARG A 25 -4.37 13.28 0.40
C ARG A 25 -5.29 13.33 -0.82
N ASN A 26 -5.33 12.26 -1.61
CA ASN A 26 -6.10 12.19 -2.86
C ASN A 26 -5.71 13.25 -3.88
N ASP A 27 -4.41 13.58 -3.99
CA ASP A 27 -3.93 14.64 -4.88
C ASP A 27 -4.24 14.37 -6.37
N PHE A 28 -4.49 13.10 -6.72
CA PHE A 28 -4.86 12.65 -8.07
C PHE A 28 -6.34 12.29 -8.26
N ASN A 29 -7.21 12.56 -7.27
CA ASN A 29 -8.64 12.22 -7.31
C ASN A 29 -8.94 10.74 -7.61
N ALA A 30 -8.04 9.82 -7.28
CA ALA A 30 -8.13 8.40 -7.57
C ALA A 30 -8.04 7.50 -6.33
N SER A 31 -7.98 8.08 -5.13
CA SER A 31 -7.82 7.34 -3.88
C SER A 31 -9.11 6.64 -3.47
N LYS A 32 -9.00 5.37 -3.06
CA LYS A 32 -10.10 4.54 -2.55
C LYS A 32 -9.92 4.33 -1.06
N TYR A 33 -10.93 4.66 -0.27
CA TYR A 33 -10.89 4.54 1.19
C TYR A 33 -11.79 3.39 1.69
N PRO A 34 -11.42 2.68 2.78
CA PRO A 34 -10.18 2.84 3.55
C PRO A 34 -8.94 2.36 2.77
N MET A 35 -7.83 3.05 2.95
CA MET A 35 -6.55 2.77 2.28
C MET A 35 -5.46 2.48 3.33
N VAL A 36 -4.56 1.56 2.99
CA VAL A 36 -3.30 1.34 3.72
C VAL A 36 -2.16 1.59 2.72
N PRO A 37 -1.52 2.78 2.74
CA PRO A 37 -0.36 3.07 1.90
C PRO A 37 0.92 2.44 2.48
N GLY A 38 2.01 2.49 1.73
CA GLY A 38 3.33 2.00 2.15
C GLY A 38 4.23 1.62 1.00
#